data_AF-A0A6A4UVW6-F1
#
_entry.id   AF-A0A6A4UVW6-F1
#
_cell.length_a   1.000
_cell.length_b   1.000
_cell.length_c   1.000
_cell.angle_alpha   90.00
_cell.angle_beta   90.00
_cell.angle_gamma   90.00
#
_symmetry.space_group_name_H-M   'P 1'
#
loop_
_entity.id
_entity.type
_entity.pdbx_description
1 polymer ?
#
loop_
_entity_poly.entity_id
_entity_poly.type
_entity_poly.pdbx_seq_one_letter_code
_entity_poly.pdbx_strand_id
1 'polypeptide(L)'
;MSALKPGAFGLSLAISLAAITAVCWIAVLVLPQVQLAHRWLGLFTEAPVGAVTAGATATVVSFAAGWVIAFPTAALYNRFARIGA
;
A
#
# COMPACT_ATOMS: atom_id res chain seq x y z
N MET A 1 -22.98 -14.28 -6.75
CA MET A 1 -21.88 -13.51 -6.12
C MET A 1 -21.63 -12.26 -6.97
N SER A 2 -21.62 -11.06 -6.40
CA SER A 2 -21.35 -9.83 -7.17
C SER A 2 -19.89 -9.77 -7.58
N ALA A 3 -19.63 -9.46 -8.86
CA ALA A 3 -18.26 -9.33 -9.37
C ALA A 3 -17.51 -8.19 -8.69
N LEU A 4 -16.27 -8.44 -8.28
CA LEU A 4 -15.42 -7.42 -7.67
C LEU A 4 -14.99 -6.42 -8.75
N LYS A 5 -15.35 -5.15 -8.58
CA LYS A 5 -14.96 -4.06 -9.48
C LYS A 5 -13.48 -3.74 -9.28
N PRO A 6 -12.59 -4.02 -10.25
CA PRO A 6 -11.14 -3.91 -10.06
C PRO A 6 -10.70 -2.48 -9.72
N GLY A 7 -11.31 -1.47 -10.35
CA GLY A 7 -10.97 -0.07 -10.12
C GLY A 7 -11.33 0.41 -8.71
N ALA A 8 -12.52 0.03 -8.19
CA ALA A 8 -12.94 0.42 -6.84
C ALA A 8 -12.08 -0.28 -5.77
N PHE A 9 -11.80 -1.57 -5.97
CA PHE A 9 -10.94 -2.34 -5.08
C PHE A 9 -9.50 -1.81 -5.10
N GLY A 10 -8.95 -1.55 -6.28
CA GLY A 10 -7.61 -0.97 -6.44
C GLY A 10 -7.48 0.40 -5.81
N LEU A 11 -8.45 1.27 -5.99
CA LEU A 11 -8.45 2.59 -5.36
C LEU A 11 -8.53 2.48 -3.83
N SER A 12 -9.38 1.61 -3.28
CA SER A 12 -9.44 1.39 -1.83
C SER A 12 -8.15 0.83 -1.24
N LEU A 13 -7.51 -0.13 -1.93
CA LEU A 13 -6.29 -0.77 -1.47
C LEU A 13 -5.11 0.19 -1.56
N ALA A 14 -4.98 0.92 -2.68
CA ALA A 14 -3.96 1.93 -2.89
C ALA A 14 -4.06 3.08 -1.87
N ILE A 15 -5.26 3.58 -1.60
CA ILE A 15 -5.49 4.62 -0.58
C ILE A 15 -5.14 4.09 0.81
N SER A 16 -5.56 2.86 1.15
CA SER A 16 -5.25 2.27 2.45
C SER A 16 -3.75 2.07 2.65
N LEU A 17 -3.04 1.59 1.61
CA LEU A 17 -1.58 1.42 1.65
C LEU A 17 -0.85 2.76 1.77
N ALA A 18 -1.29 3.77 1.02
CA ALA A 18 -0.74 5.12 1.10
C ALA A 18 -0.97 5.73 2.48
N ALA A 19 -2.19 5.61 3.02
CA ALA A 19 -2.57 6.13 4.32
C ALA A 19 -1.75 5.49 5.45
N ILE A 20 -1.63 4.16 5.48
CA ILE A 20 -0.81 3.48 6.51
C ILE A 20 0.66 3.84 6.37
N THR A 21 1.18 4.01 5.14
CA THR A 21 2.56 4.46 4.91
C THR A 21 2.80 5.87 5.42
N ALA A 22 1.84 6.78 5.20
CA ALA A 22 1.91 8.15 5.73
C ALA A 22 1.88 8.16 7.27
N VAL A 23 1.03 7.33 7.88
CA VAL A 23 1.00 7.17 9.35
C VAL A 23 2.32 6.59 9.87
N CYS A 24 2.89 5.59 9.21
CA CYS A 24 4.20 5.05 9.56
C CYS A 24 5.31 6.10 9.44
N TRP A 25 5.26 6.96 8.42
CA TRP A 25 6.19 8.07 8.28
C TRP A 25 6.11 9.05 9.44
N ILE A 26 4.91 9.49 9.81
CA ILE A 26 4.69 10.37 10.98
C ILE A 26 5.17 9.67 12.26
N ALA A 27 4.87 8.37 12.42
CA ALA A 27 5.29 7.60 13.58
C ALA A 27 6.81 7.53 13.74
N VAL A 28 7.57 7.41 12.64
CA VAL A 28 9.04 7.45 12.69
C VAL A 28 9.57 8.81 13.14
N LEU A 29 8.93 9.90 12.72
CA LEU A 29 9.34 11.26 13.11
C LEU A 29 9.07 11.55 14.60
N VAL A 30 8.00 11.00 15.17
CA VAL A 30 7.61 11.22 16.58
C VAL A 30 8.23 10.19 17.52
N LEU A 31 8.31 8.92 17.09
CA LEU A 31 8.87 7.81 17.85
C LEU A 31 9.95 7.07 17.03
N PRO A 32 11.20 7.58 17.01
CA PRO A 32 12.27 7.01 16.19
C PRO A 32 12.67 5.59 16.61
N GLN A 33 12.29 5.15 17.81
CA GLN A 33 12.55 3.80 18.32
C GLN A 33 11.68 2.69 17.70
N VAL A 34 10.65 3.04 16.91
CA VAL A 34 9.74 2.05 16.32
C VAL A 34 10.36 1.46 15.05
N GLN A 35 11.10 0.36 15.20
CA GLN A 35 11.71 -0.38 14.08
C GLN A 35 10.68 -0.89 13.06
N LEU A 36 9.46 -1.19 13.48
CA LEU A 36 8.40 -1.65 12.57
C LEU A 36 8.08 -0.60 11.50
N ALA A 37 7.95 0.67 11.90
CA ALA A 37 7.63 1.76 11.00
C ALA A 37 8.81 2.08 10.06
N HIS A 38 10.05 1.94 10.54
CA HIS A 38 11.26 2.06 9.71
C HIS A 38 11.34 0.98 8.64
N ARG A 39 11.10 -0.29 9.01
CA ARG A 39 11.10 -1.41 8.06
C ARG A 39 9.96 -1.29 7.05
N TRP A 40 8.78 -0.82 7.49
CA TRP A 40 7.66 -0.57 6.58
C TRP A 40 8.01 0.48 5.53
N LEU A 41 8.60 1.61 5.93
CA LEU A 41 9.06 2.63 4.98
C LEU A 41 10.17 2.10 4.05
N GLY A 42 11.10 1.33 4.59
CA GLY A 42 12.19 0.71 3.83
C GLY A 42 11.72 -0.26 2.72
N LEU A 43 10.49 -0.76 2.78
CA LEU A 43 9.90 -1.55 1.68
C LEU A 43 9.55 -0.71 0.45
N PHE A 44 9.35 0.60 0.62
CA PHE A 44 8.85 1.50 -0.43
C PHE A 44 9.81 2.64 -0.78
N THR A 45 10.87 2.85 0.03
CA THR A 45 11.90 3.86 -0.25
C THR A 45 13.25 3.44 0.34
N GLU A 46 14.34 3.72 -0.38
CA GLU A 46 15.72 3.58 0.12
C GLU A 46 16.27 4.90 0.67
N ALA A 47 15.50 5.97 0.60
CA ALA A 47 15.91 7.28 1.08
C ALA A 47 16.02 7.29 2.62
N PRO A 48 16.94 8.10 3.19
CA PRO A 48 17.08 8.20 4.63
C PRO A 48 15.74 8.62 5.28
N VAL A 49 15.27 7.80 6.23
CA VAL A 49 13.95 7.89 6.89
C VAL A 49 13.62 9.23 7.56
N GLY A 50 14.62 10.07 7.81
CA GLY A 50 14.43 11.43 8.34
C GLY A 50 14.17 12.51 7.27
N ALA A 51 14.32 12.18 5.99
CA ALA A 51 14.11 13.11 4.90
C ALA A 51 12.64 13.16 4.49
N VAL A 52 12.12 14.37 4.25
CA VAL A 52 10.75 14.58 3.74
C VAL A 52 10.51 13.86 2.41
N THR A 53 11.55 13.77 1.59
CA THR A 53 11.55 13.03 0.33
C THR A 53 11.33 11.53 0.52
N ALA A 54 11.77 10.93 1.63
CA ALA A 54 11.55 9.52 1.93
C ALA A 54 10.06 9.22 2.15
N GLY A 55 9.39 10.06 2.95
CA GLY A 55 7.94 9.92 3.17
C GLY A 55 7.11 10.08 1.91
N ALA A 56 7.42 11.11 1.11
CA ALA A 56 6.71 11.37 -0.14
C ALA A 56 6.91 10.24 -1.16
N THR A 57 8.15 9.79 -1.36
CA THR A 57 8.46 8.67 -2.27
C THR A 57 7.80 7.39 -1.81
N ALA A 58 7.91 7.02 -0.53
CA ALA A 58 7.27 5.83 0.02
C ALA A 58 5.75 5.87 -0.18
N THR A 59 5.10 7.01 0.05
CA THR A 59 3.64 7.13 -0.11
C THR A 59 3.20 6.94 -1.57
N VAL A 60 3.90 7.55 -2.52
CA VAL A 60 3.61 7.42 -3.95
C VAL A 60 3.87 5.99 -4.43
N VAL A 61 4.98 5.38 -4.01
CA VAL A 61 5.32 3.99 -4.36
C VAL A 61 4.31 3.01 -3.74
N SER A 62 3.90 3.21 -2.49
CA SER A 62 2.84 2.40 -1.84
C SER A 62 1.51 2.49 -2.58
N PHE A 63 1.13 3.69 -3.04
CA PHE A 63 -0.08 3.86 -3.83
C PHE A 63 -0.01 3.09 -5.16
N ALA A 64 1.11 3.20 -5.88
CA ALA A 64 1.32 2.47 -7.13
C ALA A 64 1.35 0.95 -6.90
N ALA A 65 2.05 0.49 -5.86
CA ALA A 65 2.10 -0.92 -5.48
C ALA A 65 0.69 -1.45 -5.16
N GLY A 66 -0.14 -0.66 -4.48
CA GLY A 66 -1.52 -1.03 -4.20
C GLY A 66 -2.36 -1.25 -5.47
N TRP A 67 -2.22 -0.37 -6.46
CA TRP A 67 -2.85 -0.56 -7.77
C TRP A 67 -2.37 -1.83 -8.49
N VAL A 68 -1.06 -2.06 -8.51
CA VAL A 68 -0.44 -3.23 -9.15
C VAL A 68 -0.88 -4.54 -8.51
N ILE A 69 -1.05 -4.59 -7.19
CA ILE A 69 -1.49 -5.80 -6.47
C ILE A 69 -3.00 -6.01 -6.59
N ALA A 70 -3.79 -4.94 -6.62
CA ALA A 70 -5.23 -5.04 -6.64
C ALA A 70 -5.80 -5.64 -7.95
N PHE A 71 -5.21 -5.29 -9.10
CA PHE A 71 -5.63 -5.84 -10.40
C PHE A 71 -5.58 -7.38 -10.48
N PRO A 72 -4.44 -8.04 -10.21
CA PRO A 72 -4.35 -9.50 -10.23
C PRO A 72 -5.23 -10.13 -9.15
N THR A 73 -5.33 -9.51 -7.97
CA THR A 73 -6.20 -10.01 -6.89
C THR A 73 -7.68 -10.01 -7.30
N ALA A 74 -8.16 -8.91 -7.90
CA ALA A 74 -9.53 -8.81 -8.40
C ALA A 74 -9.80 -9.77 -9.57
N ALA A 75 -8.83 -9.92 -10.48
CA ALA A 75 -8.93 -10.88 -11.58
C ALA A 75 -9.02 -12.33 -11.07
N LEU A 76 -8.19 -12.68 -10.08
CA LEU A 76 -8.15 -14.00 -9.48
C LEU A 76 -9.42 -14.29 -8.67
N TYR A 77 -9.92 -13.33 -7.88
CA TYR A 77 -11.19 -13.43 -7.17
C TYR A 77 -12.35 -13.69 -8.14
N ASN A 78 -12.46 -12.89 -9.21
CA ASN A 78 -13.50 -13.04 -10.23
C ASN A 78 -13.36 -14.34 -11.04
N ARG A 79 -12.16 -14.93 -11.11
CA ARG A 79 -11.93 -16.25 -11.73
C ARG A 79 -12.41 -17.36 -10.80
N PHE A 80 -12.04 -17.33 -9.52
CA PHE A 80 -12.49 -18.35 -8.55
C PHE A 80 -13.99 -18.32 -8.33
N ALA A 81 -14.59 -17.13 -8.23
CA ALA A 81 -16.04 -16.97 -8.11
C ALA A 81 -16.81 -17.51 -9.32
N ARG A 82 -16.17 -17.61 -10.49
CA ARG A 82 -16.76 -18.22 -11.71
C ARG A 82 -16.59 -19.73 -11.80
N ILE A 83 -15.55 -20.29 -11.18
CA ILE A 83 -15.29 -21.75 -11.19
C ILE A 83 -16.06 -22.45 -10.06
N GLY A 84 -16.27 -21.76 -8.93
CA GLY A 84 -17.03 -22.28 -7.79
C GLY A 84 -18.54 -22.03 -7.84
N ALA A 85 -19.07 -21.50 -8.95
CA ALA A 85 -20.49 -21.30 -9.22
C ALA A 85 -20.94 -22.27 -10.33
#